data_AF-A0A381ZBU8-F1
#
_entry.id   AF-A0A381ZBU8-F1
#
_cell.length_a   1.000
_cell.length_b   1.000
_cell.length_c   1.000
_cell.angle_alpha   90.00
_cell.angle_beta   90.00
_cell.angle_gamma   90.00
#
_symmetry.space_group_name_H-M   'P 1'
#
loop_
_entity.id
_entity.type
_entity.pdbx_description
1 polymer ?
#
loop_
_entity_poly.entity_id
_entity_poly.type
_entity_poly.pdbx_seq_one_letter_code
_entity_poly.pdbx_strand_id
1 'polypeptide(L)'
;MTKAIMGMPIAFLCVDEKYSVVAVLGLEPETNYFVGKDGGWRGKYIPARYRAYPFVLAKNEAEEEQLVLCINEDSGLLNDDDSAEAFFDDEGELSATVKQLMEFLSAIRVGLQSAARICKLLNQHKLFKPWELEIELEDGKKRIEGLFSIDEAALNELSDEAFIELRQSGALIVVYCQLLSMQRITDLAQFAQLKSKADSQPPTNELNLDGVNEGGNISFHNL
;
A
#
# COMPACT_ATOMS: atom_id res chain seq x y z
N MET A 1 3.06 5.21 -7.87
CA MET A 1 3.88 3.99 -7.88
C MET A 1 5.31 4.25 -7.42
N THR A 2 6.01 5.25 -7.97
CA THR A 2 7.40 5.64 -7.61
C THR A 2 7.69 5.73 -6.10
N LYS A 3 6.78 6.33 -5.32
CA LYS A 3 6.94 6.41 -3.85
C LYS A 3 6.76 5.07 -3.11
N ALA A 4 5.95 4.15 -3.65
CA ALA A 4 5.67 2.86 -3.02
C ALA A 4 6.89 1.93 -3.06
N ILE A 5 7.65 1.94 -4.16
CA ILE A 5 8.87 1.13 -4.34
C ILE A 5 9.92 1.43 -3.27
N MET A 6 9.91 2.64 -2.71
CA MET A 6 10.83 3.04 -1.65
C MET A 6 10.50 2.40 -0.30
N GLY A 7 9.30 1.81 -0.15
CA GLY A 7 8.81 1.36 1.15
C GLY A 7 8.22 -0.05 1.21
N MET A 8 7.95 -0.72 0.08
CA MET A 8 7.35 -2.06 0.08
C MET A 8 7.70 -2.88 -1.17
N PRO A 9 7.72 -4.22 -1.07
CA PRO A 9 7.81 -5.08 -2.24
C PRO A 9 6.55 -4.94 -3.10
N ILE A 10 6.76 -4.78 -4.41
CA ILE A 10 5.69 -4.76 -5.40
C ILE A 10 5.77 -6.07 -6.20
N ALA A 11 4.61 -6.67 -6.40
CA ALA A 11 4.41 -7.87 -7.20
C ALA A 11 3.24 -7.66 -8.18
N PHE A 12 2.99 -8.67 -8.99
CA PHE A 12 1.76 -8.78 -9.76
C PHE A 12 0.94 -9.98 -9.28
N LEU A 13 -0.37 -9.83 -9.29
CA LEU A 13 -1.32 -10.92 -9.06
C LEU A 13 -2.09 -11.18 -10.36
N CYS A 14 -2.26 -12.45 -10.71
CA CYS A 14 -3.09 -12.87 -11.85
C CYS A 14 -4.37 -13.52 -11.35
N VAL A 15 -5.52 -12.94 -11.70
CA VAL A 15 -6.86 -13.50 -11.43
C VAL A 15 -7.65 -13.44 -12.73
N ASP A 16 -8.23 -14.56 -13.17
CA ASP A 16 -8.96 -14.68 -14.43
C ASP A 16 -8.18 -14.12 -15.63
N GLU A 17 -6.89 -14.48 -15.74
CA GLU A 17 -5.93 -14.01 -16.75
C GLU A 17 -5.67 -12.48 -16.76
N LYS A 18 -6.11 -11.76 -15.72
CA LYS A 18 -5.89 -10.33 -15.57
C LYS A 18 -4.83 -10.07 -14.52
N TYR A 19 -3.75 -9.44 -14.94
CA TYR A 19 -2.68 -9.00 -14.07
C TYR A 19 -3.02 -7.66 -13.41
N SER A 20 -2.70 -7.55 -12.13
CA SER A 20 -2.81 -6.32 -11.34
C SER A 20 -1.56 -6.10 -10.51
N VAL A 21 -1.19 -4.83 -10.33
CA VAL A 21 -0.07 -4.46 -9.45
C VAL A 21 -0.52 -4.52 -8.00
N VAL A 22 0.23 -5.22 -7.16
CA VAL A 22 -0.05 -5.39 -5.74
C VAL A 22 1.19 -5.08 -4.89
N ALA A 23 0.96 -4.63 -3.66
CA ALA A 23 2.02 -4.55 -2.66
C ALA A 23 1.95 -5.80 -1.76
N VAL A 24 3.11 -6.39 -1.45
CA VAL A 24 3.19 -7.53 -0.54
C VAL A 24 3.33 -7.01 0.88
N LEU A 25 2.30 -7.22 1.70
CA LEU A 25 2.22 -6.68 3.08
C LEU A 25 2.39 -7.75 4.17
N GLY A 26 2.32 -9.02 3.80
CA GLY A 26 2.47 -10.17 4.69
C GLY A 26 2.77 -11.43 3.88
N LEU A 27 3.18 -12.49 4.57
CA LEU A 27 3.45 -13.80 3.95
C LEU A 27 2.31 -14.80 4.15
N GLU A 28 1.32 -14.44 4.96
CA GLU A 28 0.19 -15.27 5.34
C GLU A 28 -1.11 -14.50 5.08
N PRO A 29 -2.23 -15.21 4.80
CA PRO A 29 -3.54 -14.58 4.71
C PRO A 29 -3.86 -13.74 5.95
N GLU A 30 -4.62 -12.66 5.74
CA GLU A 30 -5.12 -11.77 6.80
C GLU A 30 -4.03 -11.12 7.67
N THR A 31 -2.79 -11.12 7.19
CA THR A 31 -1.64 -10.62 7.96
C THR A 31 -1.01 -9.42 7.28
N ASN A 32 -0.74 -8.37 8.07
CA ASN A 32 -0.02 -7.17 7.61
C ASN A 32 1.13 -6.85 8.56
N TYR A 33 2.36 -7.06 8.11
CA TYR A 33 3.56 -6.82 8.92
C TYR A 33 3.91 -5.33 9.07
N PHE A 34 3.37 -4.48 8.19
CA PHE A 34 3.55 -3.04 8.28
C PHE A 34 2.71 -2.39 9.38
N VAL A 35 1.79 -3.13 10.01
CA VAL A 35 0.95 -2.62 11.10
C VAL A 35 1.46 -3.14 12.44
N GLY A 36 1.72 -2.22 13.37
CA GLY A 36 2.09 -2.52 14.74
C GLY A 36 0.93 -2.98 15.60
N LYS A 37 1.24 -3.51 16.79
CA LYS A 37 0.23 -3.91 17.79
C LYS A 37 -0.62 -2.74 18.28
N ASP A 38 -0.05 -1.53 18.23
CA ASP A 38 -0.69 -0.25 18.50
C ASP A 38 -1.54 0.27 17.32
N GLY A 39 -1.62 -0.46 16.21
CA GLY A 39 -2.28 -0.02 14.97
C GLY A 39 -1.45 0.94 14.13
N GLY A 40 -0.24 1.30 14.56
CA GLY A 40 0.63 2.24 13.87
C GLY A 40 1.23 1.66 12.60
N TRP A 41 1.35 2.49 11.55
CA TRP A 41 2.03 2.11 10.32
C TRP A 41 3.56 2.22 10.47
N ARG A 42 4.28 1.14 10.17
CA ARG A 42 5.74 1.00 10.33
C ARG A 42 6.54 1.36 9.06
N GLY A 43 5.89 1.37 7.90
CA GLY A 43 6.54 1.62 6.61
C GLY A 43 6.80 3.10 6.34
N LYS A 44 7.80 3.40 5.50
CA LYS A 44 8.13 4.79 5.09
C LYS A 44 7.08 5.45 4.21
N TYR A 45 6.20 4.66 3.61
CA TYR A 45 5.12 5.12 2.73
C TYR A 45 3.82 4.43 3.12
N ILE A 46 2.77 5.23 3.32
CA ILE A 46 1.40 4.73 3.53
C ILE A 46 0.68 4.67 2.18
N PRO A 47 0.25 3.48 1.73
CA PRO A 47 -0.54 3.30 0.51
C PRO A 47 -1.69 4.29 0.41
N ALA A 48 -1.89 4.82 -0.80
CA ALA A 48 -2.94 5.82 -1.05
C ALA A 48 -4.34 5.33 -0.65
N ARG A 49 -4.62 4.02 -0.80
CA ARG A 49 -5.88 3.41 -0.38
C ARG A 49 -6.12 3.47 1.13
N TYR A 50 -5.07 3.35 1.95
CA TYR A 50 -5.20 3.51 3.40
C TYR A 50 -5.35 4.97 3.80
N ARG A 51 -4.65 5.89 3.13
CA ARG A 51 -4.81 7.34 3.37
C ARG A 51 -6.17 7.89 2.94
N ALA A 52 -6.83 7.20 2.01
CA ALA A 52 -8.15 7.57 1.51
C ALA A 52 -9.29 7.03 2.37
N TYR A 53 -9.04 6.07 3.27
CA TYR A 53 -10.07 5.53 4.15
C TYR A 53 -10.66 6.66 5.03
N PRO A 54 -11.98 6.76 5.21
CA PRO A 54 -13.03 5.80 4.83
C PRO A 54 -13.69 6.04 3.46
N PHE A 55 -13.07 6.85 2.60
CA PHE A 55 -13.67 7.36 1.37
C PHE A 55 -13.30 6.58 0.10
N VAL A 56 -14.24 6.52 -0.84
CA VAL A 56 -14.01 5.99 -2.20
C VAL A 56 -14.85 6.75 -3.22
N LEU A 57 -14.35 6.86 -4.46
CA LEU A 57 -15.16 7.34 -5.58
C LEU A 57 -15.72 6.16 -6.38
N ALA A 58 -17.04 6.07 -6.46
CA ALA A 58 -17.76 5.13 -7.31
C ALA A 58 -18.34 5.85 -8.54
N LYS A 59 -18.65 5.09 -9.59
CA LYS A 59 -19.46 5.60 -10.70
C LYS A 59 -20.92 5.58 -10.26
N ASN A 60 -21.68 6.61 -10.64
CA ASN A 60 -23.13 6.56 -10.56
C ASN A 60 -23.66 5.56 -11.60
N GLU A 61 -24.55 4.65 -11.18
CA GLU A 61 -25.18 3.66 -12.06
C GLU A 61 -26.19 4.30 -13.02
N ALA A 62 -26.79 5.43 -12.63
CA ALA A 62 -27.75 6.16 -13.46
C ALA A 62 -27.06 7.09 -14.48
N GLU A 63 -25.87 7.59 -14.15
CA GLU A 63 -25.09 8.52 -14.97
C GLU A 63 -23.61 8.09 -14.98
N GLU A 64 -23.21 7.28 -15.95
CA GLU A 64 -21.88 6.62 -15.97
C GLU A 64 -20.67 7.58 -15.91
N GLU A 65 -20.88 8.86 -16.25
CA GLU A 65 -19.86 9.91 -16.21
C GLU A 65 -19.77 10.63 -14.86
N GLN A 66 -20.79 10.51 -14.00
CA GLN A 66 -20.79 11.16 -12.69
C GLN A 66 -20.10 10.27 -11.66
N LEU A 67 -19.10 10.84 -10.97
CA LEU A 67 -18.46 10.20 -9.83
C LEU A 67 -19.17 10.61 -8.54
N VAL A 68 -19.49 9.65 -7.69
CA VAL A 68 -20.09 9.86 -6.38
C VAL A 68 -19.09 9.54 -5.28
N LEU A 69 -19.02 10.40 -4.26
CA LEU A 69 -18.25 10.14 -3.05
C LEU A 69 -19.03 9.18 -2.17
N CYS A 70 -18.46 8.01 -1.93
CA CYS A 70 -18.98 7.02 -1.00
C CYS A 70 -18.13 7.01 0.25
N ILE A 71 -18.79 6.79 1.39
CA ILE A 71 -18.18 6.78 2.71
C ILE A 71 -18.54 5.47 3.39
N ASN A 72 -17.57 4.84 4.05
CA ASN A 72 -17.87 3.76 4.97
C ASN A 72 -18.36 4.35 6.30
N GLU A 73 -19.67 4.33 6.53
CA GLU A 73 -20.29 4.85 7.75
C GLU A 73 -19.90 4.05 9.00
N ASP A 74 -19.64 2.75 8.86
CA ASP A 74 -19.19 1.87 9.94
C ASP A 74 -17.72 2.10 10.36
N SER A 75 -17.05 3.11 9.77
CA SER A 75 -15.65 3.43 10.09
C SER A 75 -15.43 3.99 11.49
N GLY A 76 -16.48 4.53 12.13
CA GLY A 76 -16.37 5.26 13.39
C GLY A 76 -15.65 6.61 13.28
N LEU A 77 -15.31 7.05 12.05
CA LEU A 77 -14.65 8.33 11.78
C LEU A 77 -15.65 9.46 11.50
N LEU A 78 -16.92 9.12 11.26
CA LEU A 78 -18.01 10.09 11.10
C LEU A 78 -18.59 10.43 12.47
N ASN A 79 -18.66 11.72 12.79
CA ASN A 79 -19.26 12.22 14.01
C ASN A 79 -19.72 13.68 13.81
N ASP A 80 -20.63 14.12 14.68
CA ASP A 80 -21.21 15.47 14.67
C ASP A 80 -20.53 16.38 15.73
N ASP A 81 -19.27 16.10 16.09
CA ASP A 81 -18.53 16.94 17.04
C ASP A 81 -18.16 18.28 16.37
N ASP A 82 -18.22 19.37 17.12
CA ASP A 82 -17.83 20.72 16.66
C ASP A 82 -16.36 20.79 16.21
N SER A 83 -15.53 19.82 16.62
CA SER A 83 -14.14 19.67 16.18
C SER A 83 -13.97 18.92 14.85
N ALA A 84 -15.03 18.31 14.31
CA ALA A 84 -15.00 17.60 13.04
C ALA A 84 -14.99 18.56 11.84
N GLU A 85 -14.38 18.11 10.74
CA GLU A 85 -14.40 18.87 9.49
C GLU A 85 -15.73 18.64 8.76
N ALA A 86 -16.47 19.72 8.53
CA ALA A 86 -17.75 19.67 7.84
C ALA A 86 -17.58 19.27 6.36
N PHE A 87 -18.53 18.48 5.85
CA PHE A 87 -18.56 18.09 4.44
C PHE A 87 -18.91 19.25 3.51
N PHE A 88 -19.75 20.16 4.01
CA PHE A 88 -20.27 21.31 3.27
C PHE A 88 -19.88 22.61 3.98
N ASP A 89 -19.70 23.68 3.22
CA ASP A 89 -19.55 25.04 3.74
C ASP A 89 -20.92 25.67 4.03
N ASP A 90 -20.90 26.91 4.57
CA ASP A 90 -22.10 27.65 4.98
C ASP A 90 -23.01 28.00 3.78
N GLU A 91 -22.47 27.97 2.56
CA GLU A 91 -23.20 28.17 1.32
C GLU A 91 -23.87 26.88 0.79
N GLY A 92 -23.62 25.73 1.43
CA GLY A 92 -24.12 24.42 1.02
C GLY A 92 -23.30 23.76 -0.09
N GLU A 93 -22.12 24.31 -0.43
CA GLU A 93 -21.17 23.74 -1.37
C GLU A 93 -20.19 22.80 -0.65
N LEU A 94 -19.46 21.96 -1.39
CA LEU A 94 -18.47 21.08 -0.79
C LEU A 94 -17.36 21.89 -0.10
N SER A 95 -17.00 21.50 1.12
CA SER A 95 -15.91 22.15 1.85
C SER A 95 -14.57 22.00 1.12
N ALA A 96 -13.63 22.91 1.41
CA ALA A 96 -12.32 22.89 0.78
C ALA A 96 -11.58 21.55 0.97
N THR A 97 -11.71 20.94 2.16
CA THR A 97 -11.13 19.62 2.45
C THR A 97 -11.73 18.54 1.58
N VAL A 98 -13.06 18.49 1.45
CA VAL A 98 -13.73 17.47 0.62
C VAL A 98 -13.37 17.63 -0.86
N LYS A 99 -13.26 18.87 -1.35
CA LYS A 99 -12.76 19.14 -2.72
C LYS A 99 -11.36 18.55 -2.94
N GLN A 100 -10.42 18.79 -2.02
CA GLN A 100 -9.07 18.21 -2.09
C GLN A 100 -9.06 16.68 -2.00
N LEU A 101 -9.93 16.11 -1.15
CA LEU A 101 -10.11 14.67 -1.04
C LEU A 101 -10.63 14.06 -2.35
N MET A 102 -11.60 14.69 -3.01
CA MET A 102 -12.12 14.24 -4.30
C MET A 102 -11.05 14.27 -5.40
N GLU A 103 -10.20 15.30 -5.44
CA GLU A 103 -9.05 15.36 -6.34
C GLU A 103 -8.07 14.20 -6.07
N PHE A 104 -7.77 13.94 -4.80
CA PHE A 104 -6.89 12.85 -4.40
C PHE A 104 -7.44 11.47 -4.79
N LEU A 105 -8.72 11.21 -4.54
CA LEU A 105 -9.41 9.98 -4.94
C LEU A 105 -9.47 9.82 -6.46
N SER A 106 -9.69 10.91 -7.19
CA SER A 106 -9.66 10.93 -8.65
C SER A 106 -8.27 10.55 -9.18
N ALA A 107 -7.21 11.09 -8.58
CA ALA A 107 -5.83 10.72 -8.93
C ALA A 107 -5.53 9.23 -8.66
N ILE A 108 -6.06 8.65 -7.57
CA ILE A 108 -5.96 7.21 -7.31
C ILE A 108 -6.63 6.41 -8.43
N ARG A 109 -7.86 6.77 -8.79
CA ARG A 109 -8.65 6.08 -9.83
C ARG A 109 -7.94 6.11 -11.19
N VAL A 110 -7.45 7.28 -11.61
CA VAL A 110 -6.66 7.42 -12.85
C VAL A 110 -5.40 6.54 -12.80
N GLY A 111 -4.71 6.52 -11.66
CA GLY A 111 -3.54 5.68 -11.44
C GLY A 111 -3.84 4.18 -11.58
N LEU A 112 -4.96 3.71 -11.01
CA LEU A 112 -5.39 2.31 -11.11
C LEU A 112 -5.74 1.91 -12.56
N GLN A 113 -6.46 2.77 -13.28
CA GLN A 113 -6.76 2.54 -14.70
C GLN A 113 -5.49 2.48 -15.55
N SER A 114 -4.53 3.38 -15.28
CA SER A 114 -3.24 3.37 -15.96
C SER A 114 -2.46 2.09 -15.68
N ALA A 115 -2.39 1.66 -14.41
CA ALA A 115 -1.74 0.42 -14.00
C ALA A 115 -2.37 -0.81 -14.69
N ALA A 116 -3.71 -0.86 -14.81
CA ALA A 116 -4.41 -1.94 -15.50
C ALA A 116 -4.07 -1.98 -17.00
N ARG A 117 -4.02 -0.83 -17.67
CA ARG A 117 -3.60 -0.75 -19.09
C ARG A 117 -2.15 -1.21 -19.27
N ILE A 118 -1.25 -0.79 -18.38
CA ILE A 118 0.15 -1.22 -18.42
C ILE A 118 0.27 -2.72 -18.19
N CYS A 119 -0.44 -3.28 -17.20
CA CYS A 119 -0.42 -4.74 -16.97
C CYS A 119 -0.90 -5.52 -18.20
N LYS A 120 -1.93 -5.02 -18.88
CA LYS A 120 -2.39 -5.61 -20.15
C LYS A 120 -1.30 -5.60 -21.21
N LEU A 121 -0.60 -4.47 -21.39
CA LEU A 121 0.49 -4.34 -22.36
C LEU A 121 1.67 -5.26 -22.03
N LEU A 122 2.08 -5.33 -20.76
CA LEU A 122 3.14 -6.23 -20.31
C LEU A 122 2.77 -7.70 -20.55
N ASN A 123 1.50 -8.07 -20.36
CA ASN A 123 1.02 -9.41 -20.65
C ASN A 123 1.05 -9.74 -22.16
N GLN A 124 0.70 -8.77 -23.02
CA GLN A 124 0.77 -8.95 -24.48
C GLN A 124 2.20 -9.28 -24.95
N HIS A 125 3.20 -8.66 -24.30
CA HIS A 125 4.61 -8.93 -24.54
C HIS A 125 5.17 -10.10 -23.72
N LYS A 126 4.32 -10.83 -22.99
CA LYS A 126 4.69 -12.02 -22.16
C LYS A 126 5.80 -11.74 -21.15
N LEU A 127 5.75 -10.57 -20.51
CA LEU A 127 6.81 -10.10 -19.60
C LEU A 127 6.62 -10.52 -18.15
N PHE A 128 5.68 -11.42 -17.86
CA PHE A 128 5.44 -11.91 -16.51
C PHE A 128 6.01 -13.32 -16.35
N LYS A 129 6.72 -13.54 -15.23
CA LYS A 129 7.09 -14.88 -14.76
C LYS A 129 6.59 -15.11 -13.34
N PRO A 130 6.27 -16.37 -12.98
CA PRO A 130 6.00 -16.73 -11.59
C PRO A 130 7.13 -16.24 -10.69
N TRP A 131 6.76 -15.68 -9.56
CA TRP A 131 7.69 -15.23 -8.54
C TRP A 131 7.48 -16.02 -7.26
N GLU A 132 8.29 -17.05 -7.10
CA GLU A 132 8.31 -17.84 -5.88
C GLU A 132 9.12 -17.09 -4.82
N LEU A 133 8.41 -16.56 -3.83
CA LEU A 133 9.03 -15.82 -2.75
C LEU A 133 9.23 -16.76 -1.56
N GLU A 134 10.49 -16.97 -1.15
CA GLU A 134 10.84 -17.67 0.09
C GLU A 134 11.52 -16.69 1.04
N ILE A 135 11.02 -16.59 2.28
CA ILE A 135 11.63 -15.82 3.36
C ILE A 135 11.93 -16.75 4.53
N GLU A 136 13.15 -16.67 5.04
CA GLU A 136 13.54 -17.34 6.27
C GLU A 136 13.22 -16.45 7.48
N LEU A 137 12.34 -16.94 8.34
CA LEU A 137 11.96 -16.33 9.62
C LEU A 137 12.46 -17.20 10.78
N GLU A 138 12.41 -16.66 12.00
CA GLU A 138 12.82 -17.39 13.22
C GLU A 138 11.98 -18.66 13.45
N ASP A 139 10.72 -18.68 12.99
CA ASP A 139 9.79 -19.83 13.07
C ASP A 139 9.90 -20.79 11.87
N GLY A 140 10.79 -20.51 10.92
CA GLY A 140 11.07 -21.33 9.75
C GLY A 140 10.93 -20.60 8.42
N LYS A 141 11.02 -21.36 7.33
CA LYS A 141 10.86 -20.82 5.97
C LYS A 141 9.39 -20.66 5.63
N LYS A 142 9.00 -19.46 5.18
CA LYS A 142 7.67 -19.16 4.64
C LYS A 142 7.78 -18.94 3.14
N ARG A 143 6.88 -19.56 2.38
CA ARG A 143 6.80 -19.43 0.92
C ARG A 143 5.48 -18.78 0.53
N ILE A 144 5.53 -17.79 -0.35
CA ILE A 144 4.36 -17.27 -1.06
C ILE A 144 4.35 -17.80 -2.49
N GLU A 145 3.20 -18.30 -2.90
CA GLU A 145 2.90 -18.71 -4.27
C GLU A 145 1.84 -17.78 -4.90
N GLY A 146 1.69 -17.85 -6.23
CA GLY A 146 0.67 -17.07 -6.95
C GLY A 146 1.04 -15.61 -7.26
N LEU A 147 2.22 -15.17 -6.84
CA LEU A 147 2.78 -13.88 -7.24
C LEU A 147 3.56 -13.99 -8.56
N PHE A 148 3.63 -12.88 -9.27
CA PHE A 148 4.39 -12.73 -10.51
C PHE A 148 5.33 -11.52 -10.42
N SER A 149 6.44 -11.60 -11.15
CA SER A 149 7.42 -10.53 -11.32
C SER A 149 7.71 -10.30 -12.80
N ILE A 150 8.43 -9.23 -13.12
CA ILE A 150 8.90 -9.02 -14.48
C ILE A 150 9.96 -10.06 -14.84
N ASP A 151 9.82 -10.66 -16.02
CA ASP A 151 10.88 -11.44 -16.61
C ASP A 151 11.90 -10.54 -17.32
N GLU A 152 13.01 -10.26 -16.64
CA GLU A 152 14.11 -9.45 -17.16
C GLU A 152 14.76 -10.06 -18.40
N ALA A 153 14.80 -11.39 -18.53
CA ALA A 153 15.32 -12.03 -19.74
C ALA A 153 14.42 -11.72 -20.94
N ALA A 154 13.11 -11.94 -20.80
CA ALA A 154 12.13 -11.63 -21.84
C ALA A 154 12.11 -10.13 -22.19
N LEU A 155 12.28 -9.24 -21.20
CA LEU A 155 12.40 -7.80 -21.42
C LEU A 155 13.58 -7.44 -22.32
N ASN A 156 14.73 -8.07 -22.09
CA ASN A 156 15.97 -7.82 -22.85
C ASN A 156 15.96 -8.46 -24.24
N GLU A 157 15.07 -9.43 -24.48
CA GLU A 157 14.87 -10.08 -25.79
C GLU A 157 13.79 -9.40 -26.65
N LEU A 158 13.13 -8.34 -26.15
CA LEU A 158 12.14 -7.59 -26.91
C LEU A 158 12.75 -6.98 -28.18
N SER A 159 11.95 -6.93 -29.24
CA SER A 159 12.31 -6.13 -30.42
C SER A 159 12.33 -4.64 -30.09
N ASP A 160 13.07 -3.86 -30.87
CA ASP A 160 13.14 -2.41 -30.72
C ASP A 160 11.75 -1.77 -30.76
N GLU A 161 10.86 -2.25 -31.63
CA GLU A 161 9.49 -1.76 -31.76
C GLU A 161 8.67 -2.00 -30.48
N ALA A 162 8.75 -3.22 -29.93
CA ALA A 162 8.08 -3.57 -28.67
C ALA A 162 8.63 -2.76 -27.50
N PHE A 163 9.95 -2.60 -27.42
CA PHE A 163 10.59 -1.80 -26.38
C PHE A 163 10.19 -0.31 -26.47
N ILE A 164 10.09 0.25 -27.68
CA ILE A 164 9.61 1.63 -27.91
C ILE A 164 8.16 1.78 -27.46
N GLU A 165 7.29 0.80 -27.71
CA GLU A 165 5.90 0.80 -27.24
C GLU A 165 5.82 0.84 -25.70
N LEU A 166 6.62 0.03 -25.01
CA LEU A 166 6.70 0.06 -23.54
C LEU A 166 7.17 1.42 -23.02
N ARG A 167 8.10 2.07 -23.72
CA ARG A 167 8.57 3.40 -23.35
C ARG A 167 7.48 4.46 -23.51
N GLN A 168 6.78 4.46 -24.65
CA GLN A 168 5.74 5.45 -24.97
C GLN A 168 4.51 5.33 -24.05
N SER A 169 4.16 4.11 -23.65
CA SER A 169 3.06 3.84 -22.73
C SER A 169 3.39 4.15 -21.25
N GLY A 170 4.66 4.40 -20.93
CA GLY A 170 5.15 4.54 -19.55
C GLY A 170 5.31 3.21 -18.80
N ALA A 171 5.14 2.06 -19.48
CA ALA A 171 5.26 0.74 -18.89
C ALA A 171 6.67 0.45 -18.35
N LEU A 172 7.72 0.98 -18.99
CA LEU A 172 9.10 0.83 -18.52
C LEU A 172 9.30 1.33 -17.07
N ILE A 173 8.61 2.40 -16.68
CA ILE A 173 8.68 2.89 -15.30
C ILE A 173 8.18 1.79 -14.36
N VAL A 174 7.00 1.20 -14.63
CA VAL A 174 6.42 0.13 -13.82
C VAL A 174 7.33 -1.09 -13.75
N VAL A 175 7.93 -1.46 -14.88
CA VAL A 175 8.87 -2.57 -14.98
C VAL A 175 10.06 -2.40 -14.02
N TYR A 176 10.81 -1.31 -14.17
CA TYR A 176 11.99 -1.08 -13.32
C TYR A 176 11.61 -0.83 -11.86
N CYS A 177 10.48 -0.17 -11.64
CA CYS A 177 9.90 0.00 -10.31
C CYS A 177 9.68 -1.35 -9.62
N GLN A 178 9.07 -2.31 -10.33
CA GLN A 178 8.82 -3.63 -9.76
C GLN A 178 10.13 -4.36 -9.48
N LEU A 179 11.05 -4.43 -10.45
CA LEU A 179 12.36 -5.10 -10.29
C LEU A 179 13.14 -4.55 -9.08
N LEU A 180 13.20 -3.22 -8.93
CA LEU A 180 13.88 -2.58 -7.80
C LEU A 180 13.16 -2.83 -6.47
N SER A 181 11.82 -2.86 -6.47
CA SER A 181 11.04 -3.10 -5.25
C SER A 181 11.26 -4.51 -4.68
N MET A 182 11.71 -5.48 -5.47
CA MET A 182 11.96 -6.85 -4.99
C MET A 182 13.00 -6.87 -3.87
N GLN A 183 13.94 -5.92 -3.83
CA GLN A 183 14.91 -5.80 -2.76
C GLN A 183 14.29 -5.44 -1.40
N ARG A 184 13.04 -4.95 -1.37
CA ARG A 184 12.29 -4.59 -0.15
C ARG A 184 11.75 -5.79 0.60
N ILE A 185 11.92 -7.00 0.09
CA ILE A 185 11.54 -8.23 0.79
C ILE A 185 12.25 -8.35 2.13
N THR A 186 13.48 -7.85 2.24
CA THR A 186 14.24 -7.81 3.50
C THR A 186 13.56 -6.91 4.53
N ASP A 187 13.01 -5.77 4.11
CA ASP A 187 12.22 -4.88 4.99
C ASP A 187 10.96 -5.62 5.50
N LEU A 188 10.27 -6.37 4.61
CA LEU A 188 9.12 -7.20 5.00
C LEU A 188 9.50 -8.28 6.02
N ALA A 189 10.64 -8.95 5.84
CA ALA A 189 11.15 -9.97 6.77
C ALA A 189 11.47 -9.38 8.15
N GLN A 190 12.07 -8.19 8.19
CA GLN A 190 12.34 -7.48 9.45
C GLN A 190 11.03 -7.15 10.19
N PHE A 191 10.02 -6.67 9.48
CA PHE A 191 8.72 -6.38 10.08
C PHE A 191 8.01 -7.65 10.59
N ALA A 192 8.15 -8.77 9.88
CA ALA A 192 7.64 -10.07 10.33
C ALA A 192 8.27 -10.50 11.67
N GLN A 193 9.60 -10.39 11.79
CA GLN A 193 10.32 -10.70 13.03
C GLN A 193 9.90 -9.80 14.19
N LEU A 194 9.77 -8.49 13.94
CA LEU A 194 9.31 -7.55 14.96
C LEU A 194 7.89 -7.85 15.43
N LYS A 195 7.01 -8.29 14.52
CA LYS A 195 5.66 -8.73 14.89
C LYS A 195 5.69 -10.00 15.74
N SER A 196 6.45 -11.03 15.34
CA SER A 196 6.58 -12.28 16.10
C SER A 196 7.09 -12.05 17.54
N LYS A 197 8.10 -11.17 17.70
CA LYS A 197 8.63 -10.79 19.02
C LYS A 197 7.59 -10.07 19.88
N ALA A 198 6.81 -9.17 19.29
CA ALA A 198 5.75 -8.44 19.99
C ALA A 198 4.54 -9.32 20.35
N ASP A 199 4.24 -10.35 19.55
CA ASP A 199 3.16 -11.31 19.80
C ASP A 199 3.58 -12.35 20.87
N SER A 200 4.87 -12.64 20.99
CA SER A 200 5.44 -13.54 22.01
C SER A 200 5.62 -12.89 23.39
N GLN A 201 5.55 -11.56 23.49
CA GLN A 201 5.58 -10.84 24.75
C GLN A 201 4.15 -10.66 25.31
N PRO A 202 3.89 -11.02 26.59
CA PRO A 202 2.59 -10.76 27.21
C PRO A 202 2.28 -9.26 27.14
N PRO A 203 1.01 -8.84 27.02
CA PRO A 203 0.67 -7.43 27.04
C PRO A 203 1.16 -6.83 28.36
N THR A 204 2.22 -6.02 28.29
CA THR A 204 2.71 -5.24 29.43
C THR A 204 1.67 -4.17 29.69
N ASN A 205 0.77 -4.44 30.64
CA ASN A 205 -0.16 -3.46 31.17
C ASN A 205 0.51 -2.58 32.26
N GLU A 206 1.84 -2.59 32.30
CA GLU A 206 2.62 -1.77 33.21
C GLU A 206 3.02 -0.50 32.46
N LEU A 207 2.43 0.62 32.85
CA LEU A 207 3.09 1.91 32.78
C LEU A 207 4.52 1.69 33.28
N ASN A 208 5.48 1.81 32.38
CA ASN A 208 6.87 1.56 32.68
C ASN A 208 7.38 2.67 33.61
N LEU A 209 7.24 2.43 34.91
CA LEU A 209 7.69 3.28 36.01
C LEU A 209 9.09 2.87 36.49
N ASP A 210 9.83 2.08 35.73
CA ASP A 210 11.20 1.66 36.07
C ASP A 210 12.21 2.83 36.06
N GLY A 211 11.77 4.04 35.69
CA GLY A 211 12.51 5.29 35.85
C GLY A 211 12.31 6.00 37.19
N VAL A 212 11.41 5.54 38.07
CA VAL A 212 11.20 6.14 39.39
C VAL A 212 11.93 5.29 40.44
N ASN A 213 13.25 5.35 40.41
CA ASN A 213 14.06 4.87 41.52
C ASN A 213 13.74 5.70 42.78
N GLU A 214 13.78 5.10 43.96
CA GLU A 214 13.42 5.67 45.29
C GLU A 214 14.32 6.85 45.77
N GLY A 215 14.52 7.84 44.93
CA GLY A 215 15.23 9.08 45.21
C GLY A 215 14.88 10.06 44.11
N GLY A 216 13.78 10.80 44.30
CA GLY A 216 13.19 11.66 43.29
C GLY A 216 14.20 12.62 42.66
N ASN A 217 14.45 12.44 41.37
CA ASN A 217 14.88 13.49 40.45
C ASN A 217 14.57 13.07 39.00
N ILE A 218 13.94 13.97 38.26
CA ILE A 218 13.63 13.83 36.83
C ILE A 218 14.65 14.66 36.05
N SER A 219 15.26 14.10 35.00
CA SER A 219 16.18 14.82 34.12
C SER A 219 15.47 15.27 32.84
N PHE A 220 15.48 16.58 32.55
CA PHE A 220 14.81 17.23 31.41
C PHE A 220 15.77 17.56 30.26
N HIS A 221 16.73 16.69 29.97
CA HIS A 221 17.59 16.86 28.79
C HIS A 221 16.94 16.25 27.55
N ASN A 222 15.86 16.91 27.08
CA ASN A 222 15.40 17.01 25.69
C ASN A 222 13.92 17.41 25.65
N LEU A 223 13.63 18.63 26.15
CA LEU A 223 12.55 19.44 25.60
C LEU A 223 13.10 20.25 24.42
#